data_AF-A0A536PXQ2-F1
#
_entry.id   AF-A0A536PXQ2-F1
#
_cell.length_a   1.000
_cell.length_b   1.000
_cell.length_c   1.000
_cell.angle_alpha   90.00
_cell.angle_beta   90.00
_cell.angle_gamma   90.00
#
_symmetry.space_group_name_H-M   'P 1'
#
loop_
_entity.id
_entity.type
_entity.pdbx_description
1 polymer ?
#
loop_
_entity_poly.entity_id
_entity_poly.type
_entity_poly.pdbx_seq_one_letter_code
_entity_poly.pdbx_strand_id
1 'polypeptide(L)'
;MSIEGAILIWLAIGAGIAAGVFVVARTAVQLGSVAYRVMEKQLSGGAATRQTMLLSGAMLVALFVTAIIAGFAIFAIFGSILESGGAINTLNNGS
;
A
#
# COMPACT_ATOMS: atom_id res chain seq x y z
N MET A 1 -10.37 -6.99 -22.20
CA MET A 1 -9.00 -6.86 -21.66
C MET A 1 -8.26 -8.16 -21.97
N SER A 2 -7.04 -8.13 -22.51
CA SER A 2 -6.28 -9.37 -22.78
C SER A 2 -5.79 -10.00 -21.46
N ILE A 3 -5.63 -11.33 -21.45
CA ILE A 3 -5.16 -12.08 -20.28
C ILE A 3 -3.78 -11.57 -19.81
N GLU A 4 -2.89 -11.19 -20.72
CA GLU A 4 -1.60 -10.62 -20.35
C GLU A 4 -1.76 -9.30 -19.57
N GLY A 5 -2.72 -8.45 -19.98
CA GLY A 5 -3.01 -7.20 -19.27
C GLY A 5 -3.51 -7.44 -17.84
N ALA A 6 -4.34 -8.47 -17.63
CA ALA A 6 -4.82 -8.85 -16.31
C ALA A 6 -3.70 -9.30 -15.38
N ILE A 7 -2.78 -10.13 -15.90
CA ILE A 7 -1.63 -10.62 -15.14
C ILE A 7 -0.70 -9.47 -14.74
N LEU A 8 -0.43 -8.54 -15.66
CA LEU A 8 0.41 -7.37 -15.38
C LEU A 8 -0.20 -6.46 -14.30
N ILE A 9 -1.51 -6.22 -14.34
CA ILE A 9 -2.20 -5.43 -13.31
C ILE A 9 -2.13 -6.12 -11.95
N TRP A 10 -2.35 -7.44 -11.91
CA TRP A 10 -2.26 -8.20 -10.66
C TRP A 10 -0.84 -8.16 -10.07
N LEU A 11 0.19 -8.35 -10.90
CA LEU A 11 1.58 -8.24 -10.47
C LEU A 11 1.92 -6.84 -9.97
N ALA A 12 1.44 -5.79 -10.64
CA ALA A 12 1.66 -4.41 -10.22
C ALA A 12 1.01 -4.12 -8.85
N ILE A 13 -0.21 -4.61 -8.61
CA ILE A 13 -0.89 -4.50 -7.32
C ILE A 13 -0.10 -5.23 -6.23
N GLY A 14 0.27 -6.49 -6.48
CA GLY A 14 1.03 -7.30 -5.51
C GLY A 14 2.39 -6.69 -5.17
N ALA A 15 3.13 -6.23 -6.18
CA ALA A 15 4.40 -5.53 -5.99
C ALA A 15 4.22 -4.23 -5.21
N GLY A 16 3.16 -3.46 -5.49
CA GLY A 16 2.84 -2.23 -4.77
C GLY A 16 2.56 -2.45 -3.28
N ILE A 17 1.77 -3.47 -2.94
CA ILE A 17 1.48 -3.82 -1.54
C ILE A 17 2.77 -4.28 -0.83
N ALA A 18 3.55 -5.17 -1.45
CA ALA A 18 4.81 -5.66 -0.88
C ALA A 18 5.81 -4.52 -0.65
N ALA A 19 5.95 -3.61 -1.60
CA ALA A 19 6.80 -2.43 -1.48
C ALA A 19 6.32 -1.51 -0.34
N GLY A 20 5.01 -1.28 -0.23
CA GLY A 20 4.42 -0.48 0.85
C GLY A 20 4.75 -1.04 2.24
N VAL A 21 4.55 -2.35 2.44
CA VAL A 21 4.88 -3.03 3.71
C VAL A 21 6.38 -2.96 4.01
N PHE A 22 7.23 -3.16 3.00
CA PHE A 22 8.67 -3.06 3.16
C PHE A 22 9.12 -1.67 3.63
N VAL A 23 8.57 -0.60 3.04
CA VAL A 23 8.86 0.78 3.45
C VAL A 23 8.47 1.00 4.91
N VAL A 24 7.27 0.57 5.31
CA VAL A 24 6.80 0.69 6.71
C VAL A 24 7.76 -0.05 7.66
N ALA A 25 8.11 -1.30 7.37
CA ALA A 25 9.04 -2.07 8.19
C ALA A 25 10.42 -1.38 8.29
N ARG A 26 10.94 -0.88 7.16
CA ARG A 26 12.24 -0.21 7.09
C ARG A 26 12.25 1.10 7.88
N THR A 27 11.15 1.86 7.83
CA THR A 27 10.99 3.07 8.64
C THR A 27 10.88 2.73 10.13
N ALA A 28 10.18 1.66 10.52
CA ALA A 28 10.07 1.27 11.93
C ALA A 28 11.44 0.97 12.56
N VAL A 29 12.28 0.20 11.85
CA VAL A 29 13.64 -0.15 12.30
C VAL A 29 14.51 1.10 12.45
N GLN A 30 14.43 2.03 11.49
CA GLN A 30 15.16 3.29 11.55
C GLN A 30 14.71 4.16 12.74
N LEU A 31 13.41 4.28 13.00
CA LEU A 31 12.87 4.99 14.16
C LEU A 31 13.37 4.38 15.48
N GLY A 32 13.39 3.05 15.58
CA GLY A 32 13.95 2.35 16.74
C GLY A 32 15.45 2.67 16.96
N SER A 33 16.23 2.71 15.88
CA SER A 33 17.66 3.06 15.98
C SER A 33 17.91 4.53 16.36
N VAL A 34 17.06 5.46 15.92
CA VAL A 34 17.12 6.86 16.32
C VAL A 34 16.76 7.00 17.79
N ALA A 35 15.69 6.35 18.24
CA ALA A 35 15.27 6.34 19.63
C ALA A 35 16.38 5.80 20.57
N TYR A 36 17.04 4.72 20.18
CA TYR A 36 18.17 4.16 20.93
C TYR A 36 19.34 5.16 21.06
N ARG A 37 19.74 5.81 19.97
CA ARG A 37 20.83 6.81 19.98
C ARG A 37 20.48 8.07 20.79
N VAL A 38 19.21 8.43 20.86
CA VAL A 38 18.72 9.51 21.73
C VAL A 38 18.79 9.11 23.20
N MET A 39 18.38 7.89 23.54
CA MET A 39 18.48 7.36 24.90
C MET A 39 19.93 7.30 25.39
N GLU A 40 20.87 6.93 24.51
CA GLU A 40 22.30 6.97 24.81
C GLU A 40 22.91 8.38 24.82
N LYS A 41 22.11 9.44 24.67
CA LYS A 41 22.53 10.86 24.60
C LYS A 41 23.55 11.16 23.48
N GLN A 42 23.70 10.27 22.50
CA GLN A 42 24.59 10.48 21.35
C GLN A 42 23.97 11.42 20.31
N LEU A 43 22.67 11.71 20.41
CA LEU A 43 21.91 12.49 19.44
C LEU A 43 21.23 13.67 20.12
N SER A 44 21.38 14.87 19.56
CA SER A 44 20.71 16.07 20.07
C SER A 44 19.19 15.96 19.86
N GLY A 45 18.40 16.43 20.83
CA GLY A 45 16.93 16.34 20.78
C GLY A 45 16.32 16.93 19.50
N GLY A 46 16.90 18.03 18.97
CA GLY A 46 16.43 18.65 17.73
C GLY A 46 16.65 17.78 16.49
N ALA A 47 17.78 17.07 16.40
CA ALA A 47 18.05 16.16 15.29
C ALA A 47 17.15 14.92 15.35
N ALA A 48 16.84 14.45 16.55
CA ALA A 48 15.91 13.35 16.77
C ALA A 48 14.48 13.69 16.35
N THR A 49 13.97 14.87 16.74
CA THR A 49 12.63 15.32 16.35
C THR A 49 12.49 15.40 14.83
N ARG A 50 13.51 15.92 14.13
CA ARG A 50 13.47 16.06 12.67
C ARG A 50 13.49 14.71 11.95
N GLN A 51 14.30 13.76 12.43
CA GLN A 51 14.34 12.41 11.87
C GLN A 51 13.02 11.66 12.13
N THR A 52 12.50 11.70 13.35
CA THR A 52 11.22 11.10 13.70
C THR A 52 10.07 11.68 12.87
N MET A 53 10.02 13.00 12.71
CA MET A 53 8.98 13.66 11.90
C MET A 53 9.01 13.21 10.43
N LEU A 54 10.19 13.15 9.82
CA LEU A 54 10.36 12.67 8.44
C LEU A 54 9.95 11.20 8.31
N LEU A 55 10.34 10.36 9.28
CA LEU A 55 10.03 8.94 9.24
C LEU A 55 8.55 8.63 9.46
N SER A 56 7.91 9.33 10.41
CA SER A 56 6.47 9.23 10.64
C SER A 56 5.68 9.72 9.42
N GLY A 57 6.15 10.79 8.76
CA GLY A 57 5.59 11.25 7.49
C GLY A 57 5.69 10.18 6.39
N ALA A 58 6.88 9.57 6.24
CA ALA A 58 7.09 8.49 5.28
C ALA A 58 6.21 7.26 5.56
N MET A 59 6.01 6.90 6.83
CA MET A 59 5.07 5.83 7.22
C MET A 59 3.63 6.14 6.81
N LEU A 60 3.15 7.35 7.07
CA LEU A 60 1.79 7.76 6.70
C LEU A 60 1.58 7.71 5.19
N VAL A 61 2.55 8.23 4.41
CA VAL A 61 2.48 8.20 2.95
C VAL A 61 2.49 6.75 2.44
N ALA A 62 3.35 5.88 2.98
CA ALA A 62 3.41 4.49 2.59
C ALA A 62 2.09 3.75 2.88
N LEU A 63 1.49 3.98 4.05
CA LEU A 63 0.18 3.44 4.41
C LEU A 63 -0.92 3.96 3.47
N PHE A 64 -0.92 5.26 3.18
CA PHE A 64 -1.92 5.89 2.32
C PHE A 64 -1.86 5.34 0.88
N VAL A 65 -0.66 5.24 0.30
CA VAL A 65 -0.47 4.66 -1.04
C VAL A 65 -0.90 3.19 -1.07
N THR A 66 -0.53 2.42 -0.04
CA THR A 66 -0.93 1.01 0.07
C THR A 66 -2.46 0.87 0.15
N ALA A 67 -3.12 1.75 0.92
CA ALA A 67 -4.58 1.75 1.05
C ALA A 67 -5.27 2.08 -0.29
N ILE A 68 -4.74 3.01 -1.08
CA ILE A 68 -5.25 3.31 -2.42
C ILE A 68 -5.13 2.09 -3.34
N ILE A 69 -3.96 1.45 -3.36
CA ILE A 69 -3.72 0.27 -4.20
C ILE A 69 -4.66 -0.88 -3.79
N ALA A 70 -4.81 -1.11 -2.49
CA ALA A 70 -5.73 -2.11 -1.97
C ALA A 70 -7.19 -1.80 -2.32
N GLY A 71 -7.62 -0.54 -2.20
CA GLY A 71 -8.95 -0.10 -2.61
C GLY A 71 -9.23 -0.35 -4.09
N PHE A 72 -8.25 -0.06 -4.96
CA PHE A 72 -8.35 -0.33 -6.39
C PHE A 72 -8.46 -1.84 -6.68
N ALA A 73 -7.67 -2.66 -5.97
CA ALA A 73 -7.72 -4.11 -6.11
C ALA A 73 -9.07 -4.69 -5.70
N ILE A 74 -9.61 -4.23 -4.56
CA ILE A 74 -10.94 -4.63 -4.07
C ILE A 74 -12.01 -4.26 -5.10
N PHE A 75 -12.01 -3.02 -5.60
CA PHE A 75 -12.96 -2.57 -6.61
C PHE A 75 -12.89 -3.40 -7.90
N ALA A 76 -11.68 -3.71 -8.38
CA ALA A 76 -11.48 -4.54 -9.57
C ALA A 76 -12.00 -5.98 -9.39
N ILE A 77 -11.81 -6.57 -8.19
CA ILE A 77 -12.35 -7.91 -7.86
C ILE A 77 -13.87 -7.87 -7.84
N PHE A 78 -14.48 -6.88 -7.19
CA PHE A 78 -15.95 -6.74 -7.16
C PHE A 78 -16.52 -6.50 -8.56
N GLY A 79 -15.88 -5.69 -9.40
CA GLY A 79 -16.26 -5.51 -10.81
C GLY A 79 -16.22 -6.82 -11.58
N SER A 80 -15.15 -7.60 -11.42
CA SER A 80 -15.01 -8.91 -12.07
C SER A 80 -16.09 -9.89 -11.62
N ILE A 81 -16.43 -9.92 -10.32
CA ILE A 81 -17.50 -10.75 -9.76
C ILE A 81 -18.88 -10.31 -10.30
N LEU A 82 -19.13 -9.01 -10.45
CA LEU A 82 -20.40 -8.50 -10.98
C LEU A 82 -20.60 -8.85 -12.47
N GLU A 83 -19.52 -8.82 -13.25
CA GLU A 83 -19.50 -9.17 -14.67
C GLU A 83 -19.67 -10.69 -14.87
N SER A 84 -19.04 -11.51 -14.03
CA SER A 84 -19.14 -12.97 -14.08
C SER A 84 -20.37 -13.57 -13.36
N GLY A 85 -21.02 -12.80 -12.47
CA GLY A 85 -22.19 -13.21 -11.69
C GLY A 85 -23.55 -13.13 -12.41
N GLY A 86 -23.61 -12.64 -13.65
CA GLY A 86 -24.80 -12.83 -14.52
C GLY A 86 -25.83 -11.71 -14.58
N ALA A 87 -25.60 -10.53 -13.99
CA ALA A 87 -26.56 -9.42 -14.10
C ALA A 87 -26.69 -8.87 -15.54
N ILE A 88 -25.63 -8.92 -16.35
CA ILE A 88 -25.64 -8.39 -17.74
C ILE A 88 -26.21 -9.42 -18.73
N ASN A 89 -25.98 -10.73 -18.53
CA ASN A 89 -26.50 -11.77 -19.43
C ASN A 89 -28.01 -12.03 -19.24
N THR A 90 -28.57 -11.86 -18.04
CA THR A 90 -30.02 -12.02 -17.83
C THR A 90 -30.84 -10.85 -18.41
N LEU A 91 -30.27 -9.65 -18.51
CA LEU A 91 -30.92 -8.49 -19.15
C LEU A 91 -30.89 -8.57 -20.69
N ASN A 92 -29.88 -9.23 -21.28
CA ASN A 92 -29.72 -9.39 -22.73
C ASN A 92 -30.56 -10.56 -23.32
N ASN A 93 -30.94 -11.55 -22.50
CA ASN A 93 -31.79 -12.68 -22.92
C ASN A 93 -33.29 -12.43 -22.68
N GLY A 94 -33.68 -11.18 -22.42
CA GLY A 94 -35.06 -10.76 -22.11
C GLY A 94 -35.84 -10.18 -23.30
N SER A 95 -35.45 -10.49 -24.54
CA SER A 95 -36.15 -10.09 -25.77
C SER A 95 -36.40 -11.29 -26.68
#